data_AF-A0A653B0H1-F1
#
_entry.id   AF-A0A653B0H1-F1
#
_cell.length_a   1.000
_cell.length_b   1.000
_cell.length_c   1.000
_cell.angle_alpha   90.00
_cell.angle_beta   90.00
_cell.angle_gamma   90.00
#
_symmetry.space_group_name_H-M   'P 1'
#
loop_
_entity.id
_entity.type
_entity.pdbx_description
1 polymer ?
#
loop_
_entity_poly.entity_id
_entity_poly.type
_entity_poly.pdbx_seq_one_letter_code
_entity_poly.pdbx_strand_id
1 'polypeptide(L)'
;MHHETTLNLPSPSSKEAEREWLADRLAEFQARGAQAVEAPIEKRPLVSRQWTASDMTIISDGRRHEQAAKAHRKAGGRPIGSVVVDSPALVERARAMAGLGLSKYAASRALEIGAVRLERMAKKHGFEFASKSPKAA
;
A
#
# COMPACT_ATOMS: atom_id res chain seq x y z
N MET A 1 43.75 3.50 -49.25
CA MET A 1 44.01 3.71 -47.81
C MET A 1 42.67 3.56 -47.10
N HIS A 2 42.42 2.43 -46.44
CA HIS A 2 41.19 2.20 -45.67
C HIS A 2 41.46 2.61 -44.22
N HIS A 3 40.68 3.56 -43.71
CA HIS A 3 40.75 3.97 -42.31
C HIS A 3 39.74 3.10 -41.54
N GLU A 4 40.21 2.10 -40.82
CA GLU A 4 39.36 1.34 -39.91
C GLU A 4 38.99 2.25 -38.73
N THR A 5 37.70 2.57 -38.61
CA THR A 5 37.19 3.36 -37.49
C THR A 5 36.63 2.40 -36.45
N THR A 6 37.40 2.14 -35.39
CA THR A 6 36.94 1.33 -34.26
C THR A 6 35.96 2.16 -33.43
N LEU A 7 34.67 1.85 -33.55
CA LEU A 7 33.62 2.51 -32.77
C LEU A 7 33.68 2.00 -31.32
N ASN A 8 34.30 2.78 -30.43
CA ASN A 8 34.26 2.50 -28.99
C ASN A 8 32.86 2.77 -28.47
N LEU A 9 32.04 1.72 -28.33
CA LEU A 9 30.76 1.81 -27.63
C LEU A 9 31.02 2.03 -26.13
N PRO A 10 30.25 2.92 -25.46
CA PRO A 10 30.36 3.09 -24.02
C PRO A 10 29.95 1.78 -23.32
N SER A 11 30.74 1.37 -22.33
CA SER A 11 30.39 0.23 -21.48
C SER A 11 29.03 0.47 -20.80
N PRO A 12 28.17 -0.56 -20.69
CA PRO A 12 26.87 -0.41 -20.03
C PRO A 12 27.04 0.11 -18.61
N SER A 13 26.10 0.93 -18.18
CA SER A 13 26.15 1.51 -16.84
C SER A 13 26.07 0.39 -15.78
N SER A 14 26.67 0.58 -14.60
CA SER A 14 26.66 -0.41 -13.50
C SER A 14 25.26 -0.95 -13.20
N LYS A 15 24.21 -0.13 -13.38
CA LYS A 15 22.82 -0.50 -13.12
C LYS A 15 22.21 -1.38 -14.21
N GLU A 16 22.69 -1.28 -15.45
CA GLU A 16 22.26 -2.16 -16.54
C GLU A 16 22.93 -3.51 -16.44
N ALA A 17 24.22 -3.55 -16.10
CA ALA A 17 24.94 -4.79 -15.81
C ALA A 17 24.31 -5.56 -14.61
N GLU A 18 23.90 -4.86 -13.55
CA GLU A 18 23.18 -5.45 -12.43
C GLU A 18 21.81 -6.03 -12.84
N ARG A 19 21.11 -5.35 -13.76
CA ARG A 19 19.81 -5.82 -14.27
C ARG A 19 19.95 -7.06 -15.14
N GLU A 20 20.95 -7.10 -16.00
CA GLU A 20 21.26 -8.28 -16.82
C GLU A 20 21.66 -9.47 -15.93
N TRP A 21 22.53 -9.24 -14.94
CA TRP A 21 22.92 -10.28 -13.98
C TRP A 21 21.73 -10.85 -13.19
N LEU A 22 20.81 -9.98 -12.74
CA LEU A 22 19.59 -10.42 -12.05
C LEU A 22 18.64 -11.20 -12.96
N ALA A 23 18.51 -10.78 -14.23
CA ALA A 23 17.69 -11.48 -15.21
C ALA A 23 18.24 -12.89 -15.49
N ASP A 24 19.55 -13.03 -15.65
CA ASP A 24 20.22 -14.31 -15.85
C ASP A 24 20.04 -15.24 -14.64
N ARG A 25 20.18 -14.72 -13.42
CA ARG A 25 19.97 -15.50 -12.20
C ARG A 25 18.53 -15.96 -12.02
N LEU A 26 17.56 -15.14 -12.39
CA LEU A 26 16.14 -15.52 -12.36
C LEU A 26 15.82 -16.57 -13.42
N ALA A 27 16.37 -16.44 -14.63
CA ALA A 27 16.22 -17.43 -15.68
C ALA A 27 16.84 -18.78 -15.28
N GLU A 28 18.03 -18.77 -14.67
CA GLU A 28 18.69 -19.97 -14.14
C GLU A 28 17.85 -20.63 -13.04
N PHE A 29 17.30 -19.85 -12.11
CA PHE A 29 16.46 -20.36 -11.03
C PHE A 29 15.14 -20.95 -11.55
N GLN A 30 14.51 -20.30 -12.53
CA GLN A 30 13.29 -20.80 -13.16
C GLN A 30 13.53 -22.06 -14.00
N ALA A 31 14.64 -22.11 -14.73
CA ALA A 31 15.02 -23.26 -15.54
C ALA A 31 15.35 -24.50 -14.70
N ARG A 32 15.94 -24.30 -13.52
CA ARG A 32 16.30 -25.39 -12.61
C ARG A 32 15.07 -26.02 -11.95
N GLY A 33 13.92 -25.36 -12.02
CA GLY A 33 12.71 -25.70 -11.27
C GLY A 33 12.98 -25.53 -9.77
N ALA A 34 12.03 -24.97 -9.03
CA ALA A 34 12.15 -24.92 -7.58
C ALA A 34 11.99 -26.34 -7.00
N GLN A 35 13.02 -27.17 -7.09
CA GLN A 35 13.12 -28.41 -6.32
C GLN A 35 13.58 -28.02 -4.93
N ALA A 36 12.62 -27.89 -4.01
CA ALA A 36 12.90 -27.93 -2.59
C ALA A 36 13.50 -29.31 -2.29
N VAL A 37 14.83 -29.40 -2.30
CA VAL A 37 15.52 -30.59 -1.81
C VAL A 37 15.37 -30.55 -0.29
N GLU A 38 14.39 -31.28 0.22
CA GLU A 38 14.32 -31.61 1.65
C GLU A 38 15.53 -32.50 1.97
N ALA A 39 16.64 -31.86 2.32
CA ALA A 39 17.75 -32.56 2.95
C ALA A 39 17.29 -33.02 4.34
N PRO A 40 17.54 -34.28 4.76
CA PRO A 40 17.27 -34.71 6.12
C PRO A 40 18.12 -33.86 7.07
N ILE A 41 17.48 -32.98 7.83
CA ILE A 41 18.17 -32.22 8.87
C ILE A 41 18.42 -33.19 10.02
N GLU A 42 19.64 -33.69 10.13
CA GLU A 42 20.08 -34.38 11.35
C GLU A 42 19.88 -33.44 12.55
N LYS A 43 19.17 -33.91 13.58
CA LYS A 43 18.88 -33.12 14.77
C LYS A 43 20.19 -32.78 15.48
N ARG A 44 20.70 -31.58 15.27
CA ARG A 44 21.83 -31.05 16.04
C ARG A 44 21.39 -30.88 17.51
N PRO A 45 22.24 -31.24 18.48
CA PRO A 45 21.93 -31.00 19.88
C PRO A 45 21.75 -29.50 20.14
N LEU A 46 20.69 -29.13 20.86
CA LEU A 46 20.44 -27.74 21.25
C LEU A 46 21.58 -27.27 22.17
N VAL A 47 22.23 -26.18 21.80
CA VAL A 47 23.27 -25.55 22.62
C VAL A 47 22.58 -24.64 23.65
N SER A 48 23.17 -24.47 24.83
CA SER A 48 22.61 -23.60 25.87
C SER A 48 22.36 -22.18 25.33
N ARG A 49 21.25 -21.56 25.75
CA ARG A 49 20.76 -20.23 25.30
C ARG A 49 20.18 -20.16 23.87
N GLN A 50 19.96 -21.28 23.20
CA GLN A 50 19.18 -21.28 21.96
C GLN A 50 17.71 -20.98 22.27
N TRP A 51 17.12 -20.05 21.51
CA TRP A 51 15.69 -19.74 21.63
C TRP A 51 14.90 -20.99 21.28
N THR A 52 14.20 -21.55 22.28
CA THR A 52 13.33 -22.70 22.04
C THR A 52 11.96 -22.21 21.59
N ALA A 53 11.20 -23.06 20.90
CA ALA A 53 9.82 -22.74 20.52
C ALA A 53 8.95 -22.37 21.74
N SER A 54 9.29 -22.89 22.93
CA SER A 54 8.66 -22.56 24.21
C SER A 54 8.98 -21.14 24.70
N ASP A 55 10.15 -20.59 24.34
CA ASP A 55 10.54 -19.21 24.64
C ASP A 55 9.93 -18.20 23.66
N MET A 56 9.46 -18.69 22.51
CA MET A 56 8.79 -17.87 21.51
C MET A 56 7.32 -17.75 21.86
N THR A 57 6.84 -16.52 22.07
CA THR A 57 5.40 -16.28 22.05
C THR A 57 4.92 -16.44 20.60
N ILE A 58 4.48 -17.65 20.25
CA ILE A 58 3.77 -17.89 19.00
C ILE A 58 2.46 -17.11 19.12
N ILE A 59 2.40 -15.93 18.51
CA ILE A 59 1.15 -15.20 18.37
C ILE A 59 0.27 -16.08 17.47
N SER A 60 -0.64 -16.83 18.11
CA SER A 60 -1.63 -17.65 17.43
C SER A 60 -2.38 -16.80 16.41
N ASP A 61 -2.85 -17.41 15.32
CA ASP A 61 -3.57 -16.69 14.28
C ASP A 61 -4.78 -15.94 14.86
N GLY A 62 -5.46 -16.51 15.85
CA GLY A 62 -6.52 -15.83 16.58
C GLY A 62 -6.06 -14.52 17.25
N ARG A 63 -4.89 -14.51 17.89
CA ARG A 63 -4.34 -13.32 18.55
C ARG A 63 -3.80 -12.31 17.52
N ARG A 64 -3.29 -12.75 16.36
CA ARG A 64 -2.93 -11.87 15.23
C ARG A 64 -4.17 -11.19 14.65
N HIS A 65 -5.23 -11.95 14.41
CA HIS A 65 -6.50 -11.42 13.91
C HIS A 65 -7.12 -10.43 14.89
N GLU A 66 -7.07 -10.71 16.20
CA GLU A 66 -7.56 -9.81 17.23
C GLU A 66 -6.75 -8.50 17.29
N GLN A 67 -5.42 -8.58 17.20
CA GLN A 67 -4.56 -7.39 17.14
C GLN A 67 -4.78 -6.58 15.86
N ALA A 68 -4.92 -7.23 14.71
CA ALA A 68 -5.26 -6.59 13.45
C ALA A 68 -6.63 -5.89 13.54
N ALA A 69 -7.66 -6.57 14.06
CA ALA A 69 -8.98 -5.99 14.26
C ALA A 69 -8.95 -4.80 15.24
N LYS A 70 -8.14 -4.87 16.30
CA LYS A 70 -7.95 -3.78 17.27
C LYS A 70 -7.22 -2.59 16.64
N ALA A 71 -6.24 -2.84 15.77
CA ALA A 71 -5.58 -1.81 14.97
C ALA A 71 -6.54 -1.17 13.97
N HIS A 72 -7.38 -1.94 13.28
CA HIS A 72 -8.41 -1.43 12.39
C HIS A 72 -9.46 -0.57 13.12
N ARG A 73 -9.88 -0.97 14.32
CA ARG A 73 -10.81 -0.16 15.15
C ARG A 73 -10.16 1.13 15.65
N LYS A 74 -8.91 1.08 16.13
CA LYS A 74 -8.15 2.28 16.55
C LYS A 74 -7.87 3.23 15.39
N ALA A 75 -7.67 2.72 14.18
CA ALA A 75 -7.46 3.51 12.97
C ALA A 75 -8.76 4.03 12.32
N GLY A 76 -9.92 3.90 12.98
CA GLY A 76 -11.20 4.39 12.46
C GLY A 76 -11.68 3.65 11.22
N GLY A 77 -11.35 2.36 11.07
CA GLY A 77 -11.82 1.50 9.98
C GLY A 77 -11.04 1.65 8.67
N ARG A 78 -9.92 2.37 8.64
CA ARG A 78 -9.14 2.55 7.40
C ARG A 78 -8.02 1.50 7.30
N PRO A 79 -7.97 0.68 6.24
CA PRO A 79 -6.81 -0.16 5.99
C PRO A 79 -5.58 0.73 5.71
N ILE A 80 -4.51 0.47 6.44
CA ILE A 80 -3.20 1.11 6.29
C ILE A 80 -2.75 0.88 4.84
N GLY A 81 -2.61 1.97 4.07
CA GLY A 81 -2.15 1.92 2.67
C GLY A 81 -3.24 2.06 1.60
N SER A 82 -4.53 2.14 1.95
CA SER A 82 -5.55 2.46 0.93
C SER A 82 -5.49 3.94 0.52
N VAL A 83 -4.94 4.21 -0.67
CA VAL A 83 -5.18 5.47 -1.38
C VAL A 83 -6.67 5.51 -1.67
N VAL A 84 -7.42 6.21 -0.83
CA VAL A 84 -8.86 6.37 -1.05
C VAL A 84 -9.03 7.28 -2.25
N VAL A 85 -9.19 6.66 -3.42
CA VAL A 85 -9.54 7.34 -4.66
C VAL A 85 -10.97 7.86 -4.52
N ASP A 86 -11.16 9.16 -4.74
CA ASP A 86 -12.49 9.75 -4.72
C ASP A 86 -13.25 9.28 -5.96
N SER A 87 -14.27 8.45 -5.75
CA SER A 87 -15.14 7.98 -6.83
C SER A 87 -15.83 9.18 -7.51
N PRO A 88 -15.87 9.24 -8.86
CA PRO A 88 -16.55 10.32 -9.57
C PRO A 88 -18.00 10.54 -9.12
N ALA A 89 -18.72 9.45 -8.83
CA ALA A 89 -20.10 9.51 -8.34
C ALA A 89 -20.22 10.14 -6.93
N LEU A 90 -19.19 10.01 -6.09
CA LEU A 90 -19.14 10.68 -4.78
C LEU A 90 -18.88 12.18 -4.94
N VAL A 91 -18.00 12.55 -5.86
CA VAL A 91 -17.66 13.95 -6.17
C VAL A 91 -18.88 14.70 -6.70
N GLU A 92 -19.61 14.12 -7.67
CA GLU A 92 -20.80 14.77 -8.24
C GLU A 92 -21.93 14.94 -7.21
N ARG A 93 -22.16 13.93 -6.35
CA ARG A 93 -23.14 14.06 -5.26
C ARG A 93 -22.73 15.14 -4.25
N ALA A 94 -21.46 15.21 -3.88
CA ALA A 94 -20.95 16.24 -2.99
C ALA A 94 -21.07 17.65 -3.60
N ARG A 95 -20.77 17.79 -4.90
CA ARG A 95 -20.93 19.04 -5.65
C ARG A 95 -22.41 19.47 -5.73
N ALA A 96 -23.32 18.53 -5.99
CA ALA A 96 -24.75 18.81 -6.00
C ALA A 96 -25.24 19.30 -4.62
N MET A 97 -24.81 18.66 -3.54
CA MET A 97 -25.14 19.09 -2.18
C MET A 97 -24.56 20.46 -1.82
N ALA A 98 -23.36 20.78 -2.31
CA ALA A 98 -22.78 22.12 -2.19
C ALA A 98 -23.62 23.17 -2.93
N GLY A 99 -24.07 22.87 -4.16
CA GLY A 99 -24.95 23.73 -4.95
C GLY A 99 -26.33 23.95 -4.31
N LEU A 100 -26.83 23.00 -3.53
CA LEU A 100 -28.05 23.11 -2.73
C LEU A 100 -27.87 23.95 -1.44
N GLY A 101 -26.66 24.44 -1.16
CA GLY A 101 -26.38 25.25 0.02
C GLY A 101 -26.31 24.47 1.33
N LEU A 102 -26.10 23.14 1.26
CA LEU A 102 -25.92 22.34 2.49
C LEU A 102 -24.63 22.73 3.21
N SER A 103 -24.68 22.68 4.54
CA SER A 103 -23.48 22.83 5.36
C SER A 103 -22.57 21.61 5.23
N LYS A 104 -21.27 21.82 5.43
CA LYS A 104 -20.24 20.75 5.39
C LYS A 104 -20.61 19.55 6.28
N TYR A 105 -21.14 19.81 7.48
CA TYR A 105 -21.50 18.75 8.43
C TYR A 105 -22.74 17.97 8.00
N ALA A 106 -23.74 18.63 7.42
CA ALA A 106 -24.92 17.96 6.89
C ALA A 106 -24.56 17.06 5.70
N ALA A 107 -23.77 17.57 4.76
CA ALA A 107 -23.27 16.80 3.61
C ALA A 107 -22.38 15.62 4.03
N SER A 108 -21.52 15.82 5.05
CA SER A 108 -20.67 14.76 5.62
C SER A 108 -21.51 13.61 6.21
N ARG A 109 -22.61 13.92 6.90
CA ARG A 109 -23.52 12.89 7.43
C ARG A 109 -24.32 12.20 6.33
N ALA A 110 -24.81 12.94 5.35
CA ALA A 110 -25.58 12.37 4.24
C ALA A 110 -24.76 11.44 3.32
N LEU A 111 -23.48 11.73 3.16
CA LEU A 111 -22.56 10.95 2.32
C LEU A 111 -21.76 9.88 3.10
N GLU A 112 -21.98 9.77 4.41
CA GLU A 112 -21.25 8.85 5.31
C GLU A 112 -19.72 8.96 5.18
N ILE A 113 -19.22 10.16 4.89
CA ILE A 113 -17.78 10.45 4.80
C ILE A 113 -17.38 11.47 5.85
N GLY A 114 -16.20 11.29 6.44
CA GLY A 114 -15.68 12.24 7.43
C GLY A 114 -15.51 13.66 6.87
N ALA A 115 -15.83 14.67 7.67
CA ALA A 115 -15.79 16.08 7.26
C ALA A 115 -14.41 16.53 6.72
N VAL A 116 -13.32 15.98 7.27
CA VAL A 116 -11.95 16.26 6.80
C VAL A 116 -11.71 15.72 5.39
N ARG A 117 -12.26 14.53 5.08
CA ARG A 117 -12.17 13.94 3.74
C ARG A 117 -13.01 14.75 2.76
N LEU A 118 -14.22 15.14 3.17
CA LEU A 118 -15.11 15.98 2.35
C LEU A 118 -14.45 17.32 2.01
N GLU A 119 -13.78 17.96 2.97
CA GLU A 119 -13.05 19.21 2.75
C GLU A 119 -11.86 19.05 1.78
N ARG A 120 -11.11 17.95 1.92
CA ARG A 120 -10.01 17.64 0.99
C ARG A 120 -10.53 17.40 -0.43
N MET A 121 -11.65 16.68 -0.55
CA MET A 121 -12.31 16.42 -1.83
C MET A 121 -12.82 17.71 -2.47
N ALA A 122 -13.45 18.59 -1.69
CA ALA A 122 -13.88 19.93 -2.12
C ALA A 122 -12.72 20.76 -2.67
N LYS A 123 -11.60 20.85 -1.93
CA LYS A 123 -10.39 21.57 -2.38
C LYS A 123 -9.79 20.97 -3.65
N LYS A 124 -9.78 19.64 -3.77
CA LYS A 124 -9.21 18.93 -4.92
C LYS A 124 -10.05 19.08 -6.20
N HIS A 125 -11.37 19.16 -6.07
CA HIS A 125 -12.31 19.16 -7.21
C HIS A 125 -13.05 20.50 -7.41
N GLY A 126 -12.65 21.55 -6.67
CA GLY A 126 -13.06 22.93 -6.89
C GLY A 126 -14.50 23.25 -6.51
N PHE A 127 -14.98 22.79 -5.35
CA PHE A 127 -16.31 23.17 -4.84
C PHE A 127 -16.27 23.51 -3.34
N GLU A 128 -17.19 24.37 -2.89
CA GLU A 128 -17.24 24.85 -1.51
C GLU A 128 -18.62 24.65 -0.89
N PHE A 129 -18.67 24.27 0.39
CA PHE A 129 -19.91 24.14 1.13
C PHE A 129 -20.24 25.43 1.87
N ALA A 130 -21.54 25.66 2.12
CA ALA A 130 -21.99 26.82 2.89
C ALA A 130 -21.37 26.81 4.30
N SER A 131 -20.70 27.93 4.65
CA SER A 131 -20.05 28.13 5.95
C SER A 131 -21.05 28.43 7.08
N LYS A 132 -22.25 28.89 6.70
CA LYS A 132 -23.39 29.12 7.59
C LYS A 132 -24.51 28.21 7.15
N SER A 133 -25.10 27.47 8.08
CA SER A 133 -26.39 26.82 7.84
C SER A 133 -27.37 27.88 7.36
N PRO A 134 -28.14 27.64 6.28
CA PRO A 134 -29.20 28.56 5.90
C PRO A 134 -30.09 28.75 7.13
N LYS A 135 -30.21 30.01 7.58
CA LYS A 135 -31.12 30.39 8.65
C LYS A 135 -32.51 30.08 8.13
N ALA A 136 -33.19 29.11 8.74
CA ALA A 136 -34.57 28.79 8.40
C ALA A 136 -35.39 30.08 8.44
N ALA A 137 -35.99 30.44 7.31
CA ALA A 137 -36.92 31.54 7.17
C ALA A 137 -38.33 31.06 7.50
#